data_AF-A0A257NTA6-F1
#
_entry.id   AF-A0A257NTA6-F1
#
_cell.length_a   1.000
_cell.length_b   1.000
_cell.length_c   1.000
_cell.angle_alpha   90.00
_cell.angle_beta   90.00
_cell.angle_gamma   90.00
#
_symmetry.space_group_name_H-M   'P 1'
#
loop_
_entity.id
_entity.type
_entity.pdbx_description
1 polymer ?
#
loop_
_entity_poly.entity_id
_entity_poly.type
_entity_poly.pdbx_seq_one_letter_code
_entity_poly.pdbx_strand_id
1 'polypeptide(L)'
;MRDKPNSPQLSPQPSKGWVILATDTGVGKTLIGCALAETLRAQGARVRVRKPVETGCAEDEKELVPADAIALWQAAGKIEPLETVCPLRFRAALAAP
;
A
#
# COMPACT_ATOMS: atom_id res chain seq x y z
N MET A 1 -13.46 49.96 7.16
CA MET A 1 -13.70 49.06 5.99
C MET A 1 -12.35 48.45 5.62
N ARG A 2 -12.04 47.16 5.73
CA ARG A 2 -12.66 45.94 6.28
C ARG A 2 -11.46 45.13 6.80
N ASP A 3 -11.46 44.67 8.04
CA ASP A 3 -10.56 43.59 8.45
C ASP A 3 -10.95 42.34 7.66
N LYS A 4 -10.01 41.76 6.90
CA LYS A 4 -10.21 40.43 6.31
C LYS A 4 -10.20 39.43 7.47
N PRO A 5 -11.26 38.63 7.68
CA PRO A 5 -11.18 37.55 8.66
C PRO A 5 -10.10 36.58 8.22
N ASN A 6 -9.15 36.34 9.12
CA ASN A 6 -8.04 35.41 8.92
C ASN A 6 -8.64 34.02 8.67
N SER A 7 -8.49 33.50 7.45
CA SER A 7 -8.94 32.14 7.10
C SER A 7 -8.19 31.14 7.98
N PRO A 8 -8.89 30.21 8.67
CA PRO A 8 -8.24 29.25 9.54
C PRO A 8 -7.26 28.42 8.70
N GLN A 9 -5.98 28.55 9.02
CA GLN A 9 -4.93 27.69 8.48
C GLN A 9 -5.18 26.29 9.02
N LEU A 10 -5.63 25.35 8.17
CA LEU A 10 -5.78 23.97 8.56
C LEU A 10 -4.42 23.43 9.01
N SER A 11 -4.31 23.06 10.28
CA SER A 11 -3.18 22.27 10.77
C SER A 11 -3.15 20.93 10.02
N PRO A 12 -1.96 20.41 9.67
CA PRO A 12 -1.86 19.11 9.03
C PRO A 12 -2.42 18.05 9.98
N GLN A 13 -3.58 17.50 9.62
CA GLN A 13 -4.19 16.40 10.37
C GLN A 13 -3.33 15.15 10.18
N PRO A 14 -3.04 14.39 11.25
CA PRO A 14 -2.28 13.15 11.12
C PRO A 14 -3.01 12.20 10.19
N SER A 15 -2.30 11.63 9.22
CA SER A 15 -2.86 10.62 8.32
C SER A 15 -3.20 9.36 9.11
N LYS A 16 -4.46 8.91 9.03
CA LYS A 16 -4.87 7.61 9.58
C LYS A 16 -4.18 6.49 8.79
N GLY A 17 -3.59 5.51 9.49
CA GLY A 17 -2.93 4.35 8.87
C GLY A 17 -3.32 3.05 9.58
N TRP A 18 -3.49 1.97 8.83
CA TRP A 18 -3.85 0.64 9.33
C TRP A 18 -2.77 -0.38 8.97
N VAL A 19 -2.61 -1.39 9.83
CA VAL A 19 -1.69 -2.52 9.61
C VAL A 19 -2.49 -3.80 9.66
N ILE A 20 -2.35 -4.64 8.63
CA ILE A 20 -3.00 -5.95 8.56
C ILE A 20 -1.98 -7.00 8.99
N LEU A 21 -2.21 -7.61 10.15
CA LEU A 21 -1.40 -8.69 10.71
C LEU A 21 -2.13 -10.03 10.56
N ALA A 22 -1.37 -11.12 10.43
CA ALA A 22 -1.91 -12.46 10.53
C ALA A 22 -0.81 -13.42 11.03
N THR A 23 -1.24 -14.56 11.56
CA THR A 23 -0.36 -15.58 12.14
C THR A 23 0.47 -16.34 11.11
N ASP A 24 0.02 -16.36 9.85
CA ASP A 24 0.66 -17.14 8.79
C ASP A 24 0.72 -16.35 7.46
N THR A 25 1.46 -16.90 6.50
CA THR A 25 1.51 -16.51 5.08
C THR A 25 0.33 -17.13 4.32
N GLY A 26 0.00 -16.64 3.12
CA GLY A 26 -1.09 -17.21 2.30
C GLY A 26 -2.54 -17.03 2.83
N VAL A 27 -2.75 -16.60 4.07
CA VAL A 27 -4.08 -16.46 4.70
C VAL A 27 -4.95 -15.30 4.20
N GLY A 28 -4.58 -14.63 3.11
CA GLY A 28 -5.41 -13.60 2.48
C GLY A 28 -5.21 -12.15 2.95
N LYS A 29 -4.10 -11.82 3.61
CA LYS A 29 -3.77 -10.43 4.01
C LYS A 29 -3.82 -9.46 2.82
N THR A 30 -3.22 -9.85 1.69
CA THR A 30 -3.19 -9.04 0.46
C THR A 30 -4.58 -8.82 -0.09
N LEU A 31 -5.43 -9.85 -0.09
CA LEU A 31 -6.82 -9.77 -0.54
C LEU A 31 -7.60 -8.73 0.28
N ILE A 32 -7.52 -8.80 1.62
CA ILE A 32 -8.17 -7.83 2.50
C ILE A 32 -7.60 -6.42 2.31
N GLY A 33 -6.29 -6.29 2.14
CA GLY A 33 -5.64 -5.00 1.85
C GLY A 33 -6.12 -4.38 0.54
N CYS A 34 -6.29 -5.18 -0.52
CA CYS A 34 -6.82 -4.72 -1.80
C CYS A 34 -8.28 -4.27 -1.67
N ALA A 35 -9.14 -5.11 -1.09
CA ALA A 35 -10.55 -4.79 -0.88
C ALA A 35 -10.74 -3.51 -0.08
N LEU A 36 -9.92 -3.30 0.95
CA LEU A 36 -9.92 -2.08 1.73
C LEU A 36 -9.51 -0.86 0.88
N ALA A 37 -8.41 -0.96 0.14
CA ALA A 37 -7.92 0.14 -0.68
C ALA A 37 -8.93 0.54 -1.77
N GLU A 38 -9.53 -0.45 -2.43
CA GLU A 38 -10.59 -0.24 -3.42
C GLU A 38 -11.82 0.42 -2.82
N THR A 39 -12.28 -0.07 -1.67
CA THR A 39 -13.46 0.49 -0.98
C THR A 39 -13.24 1.95 -0.58
N LEU A 40 -12.10 2.26 0.03
CA LEU A 40 -11.76 3.63 0.42
C LEU A 40 -11.61 4.55 -0.80
N ARG A 41 -11.03 4.06 -1.90
CA ARG A 41 -10.96 4.82 -3.15
C ARG A 41 -12.32 5.07 -3.77
N ALA A 42 -13.22 4.08 -3.74
CA ALA A 42 -14.60 4.25 -4.20
C ALA A 42 -15.35 5.33 -3.40
N GLN A 43 -14.94 5.57 -2.15
CA GLN A 43 -15.43 6.66 -1.30
C GLN A 43 -14.71 8.00 -1.52
N GLY A 44 -13.83 8.11 -2.52
CA GLY A 44 -13.08 9.31 -2.85
C GLY A 44 -11.81 9.54 -2.01
N ALA A 45 -11.41 8.58 -1.17
CA ALA A 45 -10.19 8.71 -0.38
C ALA A 45 -8.94 8.48 -1.23
N ARG A 46 -7.89 9.26 -0.96
CA ARG A 46 -6.54 9.01 -1.49
C ARG A 46 -5.83 7.98 -0.61
N VAL A 47 -5.76 6.74 -1.07
CA VAL A 47 -5.16 5.61 -0.34
C VAL A 47 -3.72 5.38 -0.76
N ARG A 48 -2.80 5.28 0.20
CA ARG A 48 -1.41 4.84 -0.02
C ARG A 48 -1.20 3.47 0.62
N VAL A 49 -0.80 2.49 -0.17
CA VAL A 49 -0.48 1.13 0.29
C VAL A 49 1.02 0.96 0.50
N ARG A 50 1.41 0.04 1.38
CA ARG A 50 2.81 -0.32 1.61
C ARG A 50 2.94 -1.84 1.75
N LYS A 51 3.94 -2.39 1.08
CA LYS A 51 4.40 -3.78 1.16
C LYS A 51 5.93 -3.72 1.17
N PRO A 52 6.55 -3.23 2.27
CA PRO A 52 7.95 -2.81 2.26
C PRO A 52 8.92 -3.94 1.94
N VAL A 53 8.53 -5.18 2.26
CA VAL A 53 9.28 -6.41 1.97
C VAL A 53 8.34 -7.45 1.37
N GLU A 54 8.75 -8.01 0.25
CA GLU A 54 8.12 -9.17 -0.37
C GLU A 54 9.15 -10.23 -0.72
N THR A 55 8.81 -11.48 -0.42
CA THR A 55 9.66 -12.65 -0.61
C THR A 55 8.89 -13.71 -1.39
N GLY A 56 9.60 -14.63 -2.04
CA GLY A 56 8.97 -15.55 -2.99
C GLY A 56 8.54 -14.87 -4.30
N CYS A 57 9.17 -13.74 -4.65
CA CYS A 57 8.89 -13.06 -5.92
C CYS A 57 9.29 -13.95 -7.10
N ALA A 58 8.41 -14.06 -8.09
CA ALA A 58 8.74 -14.68 -9.36
C ALA A 58 9.79 -13.81 -10.11
N GLU A 59 10.61 -14.46 -10.93
CA GLU A 59 11.54 -13.78 -11.82
C GLU A 59 10.95 -13.72 -13.23
N ASP A 60 10.87 -12.52 -13.79
CA ASP A 60 10.45 -12.26 -15.17
C ASP A 60 11.53 -11.38 -15.84
N GLU A 61 12.07 -11.83 -16.96
CA GLU A 61 13.15 -11.13 -17.69
C GLU A 61 14.33 -10.61 -16.81
N LYS A 62 14.69 -11.35 -15.74
CA LYS A 62 15.71 -11.01 -14.72
C LYS A 62 15.28 -9.99 -13.67
N GLU A 63 14.03 -9.55 -13.67
CA GLU A 63 13.45 -8.71 -12.63
C GLU A 63 12.59 -9.53 -11.66
N LEU A 64 12.61 -9.14 -10.38
CA LEU A 64 11.74 -9.75 -9.39
C LEU A 64 10.38 -9.05 -9.38
N VAL A 65 9.33 -9.84 -9.57
CA VAL A 65 7.92 -9.42 -9.66
C VAL A 65 7.25 -9.62 -8.30
N PRO A 66 6.92 -8.55 -7.55
CA PRO A 66 6.26 -8.64 -6.26
C PRO A 66 4.74 -8.66 -6.44
N ALA A 67 4.15 -9.85 -6.54
CA ALA A 67 2.73 -10.04 -6.83
C ALA A 67 1.81 -9.37 -5.80
N ASP A 68 2.11 -9.46 -4.50
CA ASP A 68 1.29 -8.82 -3.46
C ASP A 68 1.35 -7.29 -3.57
N ALA A 69 2.55 -6.73 -3.75
CA ALA A 69 2.73 -5.30 -3.91
C ALA A 69 2.05 -4.78 -5.18
N ILE A 70 2.12 -5.51 -6.30
CA ILE A 70 1.44 -5.16 -7.55
C ILE A 70 -0.07 -5.13 -7.34
N ALA A 71 -0.65 -6.14 -6.67
CA ALA A 71 -2.08 -6.19 -6.38
C ALA A 71 -2.51 -4.98 -5.53
N LEU A 72 -1.79 -4.70 -4.44
CA LEU A 72 -2.05 -3.54 -3.59
C LEU A 72 -1.89 -2.22 -4.36
N TRP A 73 -0.87 -2.09 -5.20
CA TRP A 73 -0.59 -0.91 -6.00
C TRP A 73 -1.70 -0.62 -7.01
N GLN A 74 -2.20 -1.66 -7.68
CA GLN A 74 -3.36 -1.58 -8.57
C GLN A 74 -4.63 -1.20 -7.80
N ALA A 75 -4.90 -1.87 -6.68
CA ALA A 75 -6.02 -1.60 -5.80
C ALA A 75 -6.01 -0.18 -5.23
N ALA A 76 -4.82 0.41 -5.02
CA ALA A 76 -4.64 1.80 -4.59
C ALA A 76 -4.65 2.83 -5.75
N GLY A 77 -4.82 2.39 -6.99
CA GLY A 77 -4.93 3.27 -8.14
C GLY A 77 -3.61 3.82 -8.64
N LYS A 78 -2.50 3.16 -8.31
CA LYS A 78 -1.16 3.44 -8.84
C LYS A 78 -0.70 4.90 -8.64
N ILE A 79 -1.08 5.52 -7.52
CA ILE A 79 -0.81 6.94 -7.26
C ILE A 79 0.65 7.27 -6.87
N GLU A 80 1.49 6.25 -6.72
CA GLU A 80 2.91 6.30 -6.40
C GLU A 80 3.64 5.22 -7.23
N PRO A 81 4.97 5.34 -7.45
CA PRO A 81 5.76 4.26 -8.06
C PRO A 81 5.67 2.95 -7.27
N LEU A 82 5.80 1.81 -7.95
CA LEU A 82 5.77 0.49 -7.31
C LEU A 82 6.94 0.31 -6.34
N GLU A 83 8.07 0.97 -6.61
CA GLU A 83 9.29 0.99 -5.79
C GLU A 83 9.03 1.65 -4.43
N THR A 84 8.10 2.59 -4.35
CA THR A 84 7.65 3.19 -3.08
C THR A 84 6.75 2.24 -2.29
N VAL A 85 5.99 1.40 -2.99
CA VAL A 85 5.12 0.38 -2.35
C VAL A 85 5.97 -0.78 -1.84
N CYS A 86 6.90 -1.29 -2.65
CA CYS A 86 7.76 -2.44 -2.37
C CYS A 86 9.20 -2.21 -2.87
N PRO A 87 10.05 -1.59 -2.02
CA PRO A 87 11.45 -1.36 -2.32
C PRO A 87 12.32 -2.61 -2.19
N LEU A 88 11.92 -3.59 -1.37
CA LEU A 88 12.71 -4.78 -1.07
C LEU A 88 11.99 -6.04 -1.57
N ARG A 89 12.57 -6.68 -2.59
CA ARG A 89 12.02 -7.86 -3.28
C ARG A 89 13.04 -8.99 -3.21
N PHE A 90 12.62 -10.18 -2.82
CA PHE A 90 13.51 -11.33 -2.66
C PHE A 90 12.94 -12.59 -3.33
N ARG A 91 13.82 -13.38 -3.95
CA ARG A 91 13.46 -14.66 -4.58
C ARG A 91 13.14 -15.75 -3.55
N ALA A 92 13.97 -15.89 -2.51
CA ALA A 92 13.80 -16.94 -1.52
C ALA A 92 12.52 -16.70 -0.70
N ALA A 93 11.65 -17.71 -0.60
CA ALA A 93 10.57 -17.69 0.37
C ALA A 93 11.15 -17.75 1.80
N LEU A 94 10.66 -16.92 2.71
CA LEU A 94 11.15 -16.86 4.10
C LEU A 94 10.52 -17.91 5.02
N ALA A 95 9.52 -18.67 4.56
CA ALA A 95 8.92 -19.74 5.35
C ALA A 95 9.81 -20.98 5.29
N ALA A 96 10.18 -21.50 6.47
CA ALA A 96 10.76 -22.83 6.57
C ALA A 96 9.72 -23.88 6.10
N PRO A 97 10.17 -24.99 5.48
CA PRO A 97 9.27 -26.08 5.05
C PRO A 97 8.52 -26.71 6.23
#